data_AF-A0A819AUU7-F1
#
_entry.id   AF-A0A819AUU7-F1
#
_cell.length_a   1.000
_cell.length_b   1.000
_cell.length_c   1.000
_cell.angle_alpha   90.00
_cell.angle_beta   90.00
_cell.angle_gamma   90.00
#
_symmetry.space_group_name_H-M   'P 1'
#
loop_
_entity.id
_entity.type
_entity.pdbx_description
1 polymer ?
#
loop_
_entity_poly.entity_id
_entity_poly.type
_entity_poly.pdbx_seq_one_letter_code
_entity_poly.pdbx_strand_id
1 'polypeptide(L)'
;MGNDNSSAITIDVDRNNLFYYSGETVSGIVRLNITEETLETREIYISLIGEIGYTTTRSALNGKGGSLPRNEYYKIQFYYKKVSLSESSITQQEFIYDRGRYAWLFQIPLIDNLPPTINQPDIFPRVRYFLQVVIDKSWYTSNIKYKKYLTVYPRVNLLENPQCLSPSIFEFENRTDIKLKATFNKLGYVSGENIQFTLEIQNPRKVLILHSNLSILKCYQIEKKIDECIVYKTILPKITSGSKYTKLLKDDR
;
A
#
# COMPACT_ATOMS: atom_id res chain seq x y z
N MET A 1 -26.84 -26.53 -0.63
CA MET A 1 -25.68 -27.46 -0.61
C MET A 1 -25.01 -27.30 -1.97
N GLY A 2 -23.95 -26.50 -2.04
CA GLY A 2 -23.25 -26.23 -3.30
C GLY A 2 -22.14 -27.25 -3.49
N ASN A 3 -22.19 -28.00 -4.59
CA ASN A 3 -21.11 -28.88 -5.03
C ASN A 3 -19.89 -28.04 -5.34
N ASP A 4 -18.91 -28.06 -4.45
CA ASP A 4 -17.59 -27.45 -4.60
C ASP A 4 -16.64 -28.45 -5.26
N ASN A 5 -17.04 -28.97 -6.43
CA ASN A 5 -16.27 -29.96 -7.18
C ASN A 5 -15.57 -29.34 -8.39
N SER A 6 -14.39 -29.90 -8.66
CA SER A 6 -13.56 -29.78 -9.86
C SER A 6 -12.56 -28.62 -9.92
N SER A 7 -11.32 -28.95 -9.52
CA SER A 7 -10.06 -28.23 -9.77
C SER A 7 -9.57 -27.29 -8.67
N ALA A 8 -8.50 -27.70 -7.98
CA ALA A 8 -7.79 -26.86 -7.02
C ALA A 8 -6.65 -26.11 -7.72
N ILE A 9 -6.60 -24.79 -7.54
CA ILE A 9 -5.56 -23.92 -8.11
C ILE A 9 -4.79 -23.20 -7.00
N THR A 10 -3.46 -23.19 -7.09
CA THR A 10 -2.60 -22.52 -6.12
C THR A 10 -1.52 -21.69 -6.80
N ILE A 11 -1.06 -20.65 -6.11
CA ILE A 11 0.06 -19.80 -6.52
C ILE A 11 1.14 -19.94 -5.47
N ASP A 12 2.27 -20.52 -5.85
CA ASP A 12 3.42 -20.70 -4.99
C ASP A 12 4.53 -19.78 -5.48
N VAL A 13 4.74 -18.68 -4.76
CA VAL A 13 5.82 -17.72 -5.07
C VAL A 13 7.13 -18.21 -4.46
N ASP A 14 8.25 -17.92 -5.11
CA ASP A 14 9.56 -18.40 -4.67
C ASP A 14 9.98 -17.80 -3.31
N ARG A 15 9.45 -16.62 -2.97
CA ARG A 15 9.77 -15.89 -1.74
C ARG A 15 8.74 -16.18 -0.63
N ASN A 16 9.22 -16.60 0.54
CA ASN A 16 8.35 -16.96 1.68
C ASN A 16 7.60 -15.76 2.30
N ASN A 17 8.18 -14.57 2.28
CA ASN A 17 7.66 -13.43 3.04
C ASN A 17 6.70 -12.52 2.24
N LEU A 18 6.45 -12.81 0.96
CA LEU A 18 5.56 -12.05 0.06
C LEU A 18 5.87 -10.54 -0.08
N PHE A 19 7.00 -10.08 0.45
CA PHE A 19 7.48 -8.71 0.33
C PHE A 19 8.31 -8.57 -0.94
N TYR A 20 8.08 -7.49 -1.68
CA TYR A 20 8.82 -7.15 -2.89
C TYR A 20 9.12 -5.66 -2.90
N TYR A 21 10.24 -5.29 -3.52
CA TYR A 21 10.53 -3.91 -3.84
C TYR A 21 10.22 -3.60 -5.31
N SER A 22 9.88 -2.35 -5.62
CA SER A 22 9.81 -1.88 -7.00
C SER A 22 11.12 -2.21 -7.76
N GLY A 23 10.99 -2.58 -9.02
CA GLY A 23 12.11 -3.07 -9.84
C GLY A 23 12.48 -4.56 -9.64
N GLU A 24 11.94 -5.24 -8.62
CA GLU A 24 12.16 -6.68 -8.44
C GLU A 24 11.27 -7.52 -9.37
N THR A 25 11.61 -8.80 -9.55
CA THR A 25 10.78 -9.76 -10.29
C THR A 25 10.01 -10.64 -9.32
N VAL A 26 8.69 -10.74 -9.51
CA VAL A 26 7.84 -11.71 -8.82
C VAL A 26 7.85 -13.00 -9.63
N SER A 27 8.36 -14.08 -9.06
CA SER A 27 8.45 -15.38 -9.70
C SER A 27 7.85 -16.49 -8.85
N GLY A 28 7.47 -17.57 -9.51
CA GLY A 28 6.92 -18.74 -8.83
C GLY A 28 6.30 -19.74 -9.79
N ILE A 29 5.44 -20.58 -9.23
CA ILE A 29 4.77 -21.69 -9.88
C ILE A 29 3.27 -21.58 -9.64
N VAL A 30 2.49 -21.63 -10.71
CA VAL A 30 1.04 -21.86 -10.64
C VAL A 30 0.81 -23.36 -10.75
N ARG A 31 0.08 -23.93 -9.79
CA ARG A 31 -0.30 -25.35 -9.80
C ARG A 31 -1.80 -25.48 -9.99
N LEU A 32 -2.19 -26.41 -10.86
CA LEU A 32 -3.57 -26.76 -11.11
C LEU A 32 -3.73 -28.27 -10.95
N ASN A 33 -4.68 -28.70 -10.13
CA ASN A 33 -5.00 -30.11 -9.93
C ASN A 33 -6.44 -30.37 -10.35
N ILE A 34 -6.63 -31.07 -11.47
CA ILE A 34 -7.93 -31.40 -12.05
C ILE A 34 -8.34 -32.80 -11.60
N THR A 35 -9.44 -32.92 -10.85
CA THR A 35 -9.81 -34.15 -10.13
C THR A 35 -10.92 -34.99 -10.76
N GLU A 36 -11.88 -34.38 -11.46
CA GLU A 36 -13.13 -35.08 -11.82
C GLU A 36 -13.53 -34.98 -13.29
N GLU A 37 -13.16 -33.94 -14.03
CA GLU A 37 -13.55 -33.80 -15.45
C GLU A 37 -12.42 -33.17 -16.26
N THR A 38 -12.56 -33.14 -17.58
CA THR A 38 -11.70 -32.32 -18.45
C THR A 38 -11.99 -30.84 -18.22
N LEU A 39 -10.94 -30.02 -18.20
CA LEU A 39 -11.08 -28.57 -18.12
C LEU A 39 -10.95 -27.97 -19.52
N GLU A 40 -12.06 -27.44 -20.02
CA GLU A 40 -12.11 -26.65 -21.25
C GLU A 40 -11.89 -25.16 -20.93
N THR A 41 -10.90 -24.54 -21.59
CA THR A 41 -10.52 -23.15 -21.34
C THR A 41 -9.88 -22.53 -22.57
N ARG A 42 -10.11 -21.23 -22.80
CA ARG A 42 -9.48 -20.47 -23.89
C ARG A 42 -8.03 -20.11 -23.56
N GLU A 43 -7.75 -19.83 -22.30
CA GLU A 43 -6.44 -19.41 -21.85
C GLU A 43 -6.33 -19.59 -20.34
N ILE A 44 -5.18 -20.08 -19.89
CA ILE A 44 -4.78 -19.98 -18.49
C ILE A 44 -3.69 -18.92 -18.41
N TYR A 45 -3.91 -17.88 -17.60
CA TYR A 45 -2.93 -16.82 -17.41
C TYR A 45 -2.84 -16.38 -15.96
N ILE A 46 -1.70 -15.83 -15.60
CA ILE A 46 -1.50 -15.11 -14.35
C ILE A 46 -1.34 -13.63 -14.64
N SER A 47 -1.96 -12.79 -13.82
CA SER A 47 -1.76 -11.35 -13.85
C SER A 47 -1.31 -10.83 -12.49
N LEU A 48 -0.49 -9.77 -12.52
CA LEU A 48 -0.15 -8.99 -11.35
C LEU A 48 -0.86 -7.64 -11.46
N ILE A 49 -1.66 -7.33 -10.44
CA ILE A 49 -2.56 -6.19 -10.45
C ILE A 49 -2.26 -5.30 -9.25
N GLY A 50 -2.14 -3.99 -9.48
CA GLY A 50 -2.10 -2.96 -8.45
C GLY A 50 -3.39 -2.15 -8.46
N GLU A 51 -4.03 -2.03 -7.30
CA GLU A 51 -5.30 -1.30 -7.12
C GLU A 51 -5.22 -0.29 -5.99
N ILE A 52 -5.81 0.89 -6.21
CA ILE A 52 -6.12 1.88 -5.18
C ILE A 52 -7.58 1.74 -4.81
N GLY A 53 -7.87 1.69 -3.52
CA GLY A 53 -9.22 1.77 -2.98
C GLY A 53 -9.38 3.02 -2.12
N TYR A 54 -10.47 3.78 -2.28
CA TYR A 54 -10.81 4.91 -1.41
C TYR A 54 -12.33 5.09 -1.28
N THR A 55 -12.75 5.84 -0.26
CA THR A 55 -14.17 6.17 -0.03
C THR A 55 -14.44 7.64 -0.30
N THR A 56 -15.63 7.97 -0.80
CA THR A 56 -16.16 9.34 -0.83
C THR A 56 -17.48 9.40 -0.08
N THR A 57 -17.85 10.58 0.42
CA THR A 57 -19.15 10.78 1.06
C THR A 57 -19.91 11.76 0.18
N ARG A 58 -21.03 11.32 -0.39
CA ARG A 58 -21.95 12.20 -1.11
C ARG A 58 -23.19 12.46 -0.27
N SER A 59 -23.56 13.72 -0.19
CA SER A 59 -24.85 14.17 0.33
C SER A 59 -25.87 14.02 -0.78
N ALA A 60 -26.69 12.98 -0.74
CA ALA A 60 -27.86 12.89 -1.61
C ALA A 60 -28.99 13.73 -0.99
N LEU A 61 -29.60 14.61 -1.78
CA LEU A 61 -30.84 15.29 -1.40
C LEU A 61 -31.97 14.26 -1.51
N ASN A 62 -32.53 13.81 -0.39
CA ASN A 62 -33.79 13.09 -0.46
C ASN A 62 -34.90 14.10 -0.79
N GLY A 63 -35.86 13.71 -1.63
CA GLY A 63 -37.02 14.53 -2.03
C GLY A 63 -37.96 14.98 -0.89
N LYS A 64 -37.55 14.83 0.38
CA LYS A 64 -38.21 15.30 1.60
C LYS A 64 -37.29 16.14 2.51
N GLY A 65 -36.27 16.79 1.96
CA GLY A 65 -35.47 17.81 2.67
C GLY A 65 -34.44 17.28 3.68
N GLY A 66 -34.24 15.96 3.78
CA GLY A 66 -33.17 15.36 4.57
C GLY A 66 -31.98 14.95 3.70
N SER A 67 -30.76 15.32 4.10
CA SER A 67 -29.53 14.78 3.52
C SER A 67 -28.99 13.67 4.41
N LEU A 68 -28.93 12.44 3.91
CA LEU A 68 -28.19 11.36 4.55
C LEU A 68 -26.84 11.21 3.86
N PRO A 69 -25.71 11.23 4.59
CA PRO A 69 -24.41 10.97 4.01
C PRO A 69 -24.34 9.51 3.57
N ARG A 70 -24.08 9.27 2.29
CA ARG A 70 -23.82 7.93 1.76
C ARG A 70 -22.34 7.79 1.41
N ASN A 71 -21.71 6.75 1.96
CA ASN A 71 -20.35 6.38 1.60
C ASN A 71 -20.36 5.60 0.28
N GLU A 72 -19.58 6.09 -0.67
CA GLU A 72 -19.31 5.44 -1.95
C GLU A 72 -17.89 4.89 -1.95
N TYR A 73 -17.71 3.68 -2.47
CA TYR A 73 -16.44 2.96 -2.48
C TYR A 73 -15.91 2.88 -3.91
N TYR A 74 -14.68 3.34 -4.11
CA TYR A 74 -14.02 3.37 -5.40
C TYR A 74 -12.84 2.39 -5.41
N LYS A 75 -12.63 1.73 -6.55
CA LYS A 75 -11.49 0.87 -6.81
C LYS A 75 -10.95 1.22 -8.20
N ILE A 76 -9.69 1.62 -8.26
CA ILE A 76 -9.02 2.00 -9.51
C ILE A 76 -7.80 1.10 -9.68
N GLN A 77 -7.75 0.38 -10.79
CA GLN A 77 -6.56 -0.36 -11.18
C GLN A 77 -5.55 0.62 -11.79
N PHE A 78 -4.34 0.67 -11.26
CA PHE A 78 -3.26 1.53 -11.77
C PHE A 78 -2.08 0.73 -12.33
N TYR A 79 -2.01 -0.58 -12.05
CA TYR A 79 -0.95 -1.45 -12.54
C TYR A 79 -1.53 -2.79 -12.99
N TYR A 80 -1.06 -3.28 -14.14
CA TYR A 80 -1.47 -4.55 -14.72
C TYR A 80 -0.35 -5.13 -15.58
N LYS A 81 0.04 -6.36 -15.29
CA LYS A 81 0.88 -7.19 -16.16
C LYS A 81 0.27 -8.58 -16.25
N LYS A 82 0.26 -9.16 -17.45
CA LYS A 82 -0.31 -10.48 -17.74
C LYS A 82 0.78 -11.37 -18.35
N VAL A 83 0.81 -12.63 -17.92
CA VAL A 83 1.64 -13.70 -18.48
C VAL A 83 0.74 -14.89 -18.78
N SER A 84 0.66 -15.27 -20.05
CA SER A 84 -0.03 -16.48 -20.47
C SER A 84 0.79 -17.71 -20.03
N LEU A 85 0.12 -18.68 -19.40
CA LEU A 85 0.74 -19.91 -18.89
C LEU A 85 0.56 -21.07 -19.86
N SER A 86 -0.52 -21.04 -20.63
CA SER A 86 -0.77 -21.95 -21.75
C SER A 86 -0.24 -21.36 -23.06
N GLU A 87 0.57 -22.11 -23.81
CA GLU A 87 1.00 -21.70 -25.14
C GLU A 87 -0.19 -21.68 -26.10
N SER A 88 -0.50 -20.50 -26.65
CA SER A 88 -1.49 -20.38 -27.71
C SER A 88 -0.88 -20.81 -29.04
N SER A 89 -1.29 -21.97 -29.57
CA SER A 89 -1.18 -22.19 -31.02
C SER A 89 -2.27 -21.34 -31.68
N ILE A 90 -1.90 -20.56 -32.69
CA ILE A 90 -2.81 -19.62 -33.42
C ILE A 90 -4.04 -20.36 -33.99
N THR A 91 -3.99 -21.69 -34.08
CA THR A 91 -5.01 -22.57 -34.64
C THR A 91 -5.97 -23.19 -33.61
N GLN A 92 -5.68 -23.19 -32.31
CA GLN A 92 -6.58 -23.74 -31.28
C GLN A 92 -7.31 -22.63 -30.53
N GLN A 93 -8.63 -22.61 -30.66
CA GLN A 93 -9.51 -21.63 -30.03
C GLN A 93 -9.84 -21.98 -28.58
N GLU A 94 -9.76 -23.27 -28.21
CA GLU A 94 -9.98 -23.79 -26.86
C GLU A 94 -8.98 -24.92 -26.56
N PHE A 95 -8.52 -24.95 -25.31
CA PHE A 95 -7.67 -25.99 -24.73
C PHE A 95 -8.50 -26.91 -23.86
N ILE A 96 -8.25 -28.21 -24.00
CA ILE A 96 -8.86 -29.26 -23.19
C ILE A 96 -7.74 -29.88 -22.35
N TYR A 97 -7.83 -29.74 -21.03
CA TYR A 97 -6.90 -30.36 -20.09
C TYR A 97 -7.55 -31.58 -19.46
N ASP A 98 -6.90 -32.73 -19.57
CA ASP A 98 -7.34 -33.95 -18.91
C ASP A 98 -7.11 -33.89 -17.40
N ARG A 99 -7.72 -34.85 -16.67
CA ARG A 99 -7.46 -35.04 -15.24
C ARG A 99 -5.96 -35.20 -15.00
N GLY A 100 -5.43 -34.45 -14.05
CA GLY A 100 -4.00 -34.42 -13.81
C GLY A 100 -3.53 -33.22 -13.01
N ARG A 101 -2.21 -33.15 -12.85
CA ARG A 101 -1.51 -32.07 -12.17
C ARG A 101 -0.67 -31.29 -13.17
N TYR A 102 -0.93 -30.00 -13.26
CA TYR A 102 -0.23 -29.09 -14.15
C TYR A 102 0.51 -28.05 -13.31
N ALA A 103 1.69 -27.65 -13.80
CA ALA A 103 2.53 -26.66 -13.16
C ALA A 103 3.15 -25.75 -14.21
N TRP A 104 3.01 -24.45 -14.04
CA TRP A 104 3.59 -23.45 -14.93
C TRP A 104 4.43 -22.47 -14.13
N LEU A 105 5.67 -22.27 -14.59
CA LEU A 105 6.53 -21.22 -14.06
C LEU A 105 6.06 -19.86 -14.56
N PHE A 106 6.18 -18.84 -13.73
CA PHE A 106 5.94 -17.46 -14.14
C PHE A 106 7.01 -16.53 -13.59
N GLN A 107 7.23 -15.43 -14.31
CA GLN A 107 8.08 -14.33 -13.91
C GLN A 107 7.43 -13.02 -14.37
N ILE A 108 7.20 -12.09 -13.43
CA ILE A 108 6.60 -10.79 -13.71
C ILE A 108 7.49 -9.70 -13.11
N PRO A 109 8.16 -8.87 -13.93
CA PRO A 109 8.95 -7.76 -13.42
C PRO A 109 8.06 -6.62 -12.92
N LEU A 110 8.32 -6.15 -11.70
CA LEU A 110 7.78 -4.91 -11.16
C LEU A 110 8.46 -3.73 -11.83
N ILE A 111 7.69 -2.73 -12.19
CA ILE A 111 8.26 -1.46 -12.66
C ILE A 111 8.81 -0.66 -11.49
N ASP A 112 9.67 0.30 -11.79
CA ASP A 112 10.16 1.25 -10.80
C ASP A 112 9.04 2.17 -10.31
N ASN A 113 9.23 2.77 -9.14
CA ASN A 113 8.34 3.79 -8.57
C ASN A 113 6.88 3.36 -8.37
N LEU A 114 6.63 2.06 -8.20
CA LEU A 114 5.32 1.60 -7.72
C LEU A 114 5.01 2.17 -6.33
N PRO A 115 3.78 2.65 -6.09
CA PRO A 115 3.40 3.15 -4.77
C PRO A 115 3.50 2.04 -3.72
N PRO A 116 3.83 2.38 -2.46
CA PRO A 116 3.88 1.40 -1.39
C PRO A 116 2.50 0.79 -1.16
N THR A 117 2.47 -0.46 -0.71
CA THR A 117 1.25 -1.07 -0.14
C THR A 117 0.84 -0.28 1.11
N ILE A 118 -0.42 0.10 1.18
CA ILE A 118 -0.97 0.90 2.29
C ILE A 118 -2.21 0.20 2.84
N ASN A 119 -2.22 0.09 4.17
CA ASN A 119 -3.31 -0.46 4.99
C ASN A 119 -3.62 -1.94 4.69
N GLN A 120 -4.35 -2.58 5.59
CA GLN A 120 -4.81 -3.95 5.38
C GLN A 120 -5.83 -4.01 4.24
N PRO A 121 -6.04 -5.19 3.61
CA PRO A 121 -6.93 -5.32 2.48
C PRO A 121 -8.34 -4.79 2.71
N ASP A 122 -8.86 -4.73 3.93
CA ASP A 122 -10.24 -4.32 4.23
C ASP A 122 -10.39 -2.88 4.77
N ILE A 123 -9.28 -2.17 4.95
CA ILE A 123 -9.26 -0.81 5.49
C ILE A 123 -9.07 0.18 4.34
N PHE A 124 -9.91 1.21 4.27
CA PHE A 124 -9.80 2.28 3.28
C PHE A 124 -9.20 3.55 3.90
N PRO A 125 -8.46 4.35 3.12
CA PRO A 125 -8.03 4.03 1.77
C PRO A 125 -6.88 3.01 1.75
N ARG A 126 -6.64 2.37 0.61
CA ARG A 126 -5.63 1.32 0.47
C ARG A 126 -4.95 1.35 -0.88
N VAL A 127 -3.71 0.87 -0.89
CA VAL A 127 -2.96 0.51 -2.10
C VAL A 127 -2.57 -0.95 -1.93
N ARG A 128 -2.93 -1.80 -2.89
CA ARG A 128 -2.70 -3.26 -2.78
C ARG A 128 -2.24 -3.86 -4.08
N TYR A 129 -1.45 -4.92 -3.96
CA TYR A 129 -0.96 -5.73 -5.06
C TYR A 129 -1.39 -7.17 -4.88
N PHE A 130 -1.78 -7.84 -5.95
CA PHE A 130 -2.08 -9.26 -5.91
C PHE A 130 -1.82 -9.93 -7.25
N LEU A 131 -1.33 -11.16 -7.17
CA LEU A 131 -1.35 -12.11 -8.27
C LEU A 131 -2.77 -12.65 -8.42
N GLN A 132 -3.22 -12.78 -9.66
CA GLN A 132 -4.48 -13.37 -9.99
C GLN A 132 -4.29 -14.38 -11.11
N VAL A 133 -4.56 -15.65 -10.83
CA VAL A 133 -4.66 -16.65 -11.90
C VAL A 133 -6.09 -16.70 -12.38
N VAL A 134 -6.25 -16.72 -13.70
CA VAL A 134 -7.54 -16.80 -14.38
C VAL A 134 -7.50 -17.98 -15.34
N ILE A 135 -8.48 -18.86 -15.19
CA ILE A 135 -8.84 -19.85 -16.21
C ILE A 135 -9.99 -19.22 -16.99
N ASP A 136 -9.69 -18.74 -18.18
CA ASP A 136 -10.66 -18.07 -19.05
C ASP A 136 -11.54 -19.12 -19.72
N LYS A 137 -12.80 -19.19 -19.31
CA LYS A 137 -13.75 -20.13 -19.89
C LYS A 137 -14.61 -19.41 -20.93
N SER A 138 -15.38 -20.19 -21.69
CA SER A 138 -16.29 -19.62 -22.68
C SER A 138 -17.37 -18.75 -22.03
N TRP A 139 -17.90 -17.78 -22.79
CA TRP A 139 -18.72 -16.66 -22.32
C TRP A 139 -19.96 -17.02 -21.50
N TYR A 140 -20.45 -18.26 -21.60
CA TYR A 140 -21.59 -18.79 -20.85
C TYR A 140 -21.21 -19.43 -19.50
N THR A 141 -19.92 -19.56 -19.21
CA THR A 141 -19.37 -20.10 -17.95
C THR A 141 -18.54 -19.05 -17.22
N SER A 142 -18.61 -19.04 -15.90
CA SER A 142 -17.80 -18.10 -15.09
C SER A 142 -16.34 -18.51 -15.06
N ASN A 143 -15.44 -17.55 -15.30
CA ASN A 143 -14.01 -17.75 -15.17
C ASN A 143 -13.64 -18.13 -13.73
N ILE A 144 -12.76 -19.11 -13.58
CA ILE A 144 -12.19 -19.48 -12.29
C ILE A 144 -11.08 -18.48 -11.99
N LYS A 145 -11.11 -17.88 -10.79
CA LYS A 145 -10.17 -16.83 -10.36
C LYS A 145 -9.63 -17.16 -8.99
N TYR A 146 -8.31 -17.16 -8.86
CA TYR A 146 -7.63 -17.30 -7.57
C TYR A 146 -6.68 -16.13 -7.35
N LYS A 147 -6.63 -15.60 -6.13
CA LYS A 147 -5.85 -14.40 -5.79
C LYS A 147 -4.86 -14.68 -4.68
N LYS A 148 -3.65 -14.13 -4.80
CA LYS A 148 -2.62 -14.10 -3.76
C LYS A 148 -2.10 -12.69 -3.59
N TYR A 149 -2.27 -12.12 -2.40
CA TYR A 149 -1.84 -10.76 -2.10
C TYR A 149 -0.33 -10.68 -1.87
N LEU A 150 0.27 -9.57 -2.29
CA LEU A 150 1.68 -9.25 -2.11
C LEU A 150 1.82 -7.91 -1.39
N THR A 151 2.96 -7.71 -0.74
CA THR A 151 3.35 -6.40 -0.21
C THR A 151 4.47 -5.83 -1.06
N VAL A 152 4.23 -4.68 -1.69
CA VAL A 152 5.20 -3.97 -2.52
C VAL A 152 5.61 -2.67 -1.84
N TYR A 153 6.91 -2.37 -1.80
CA TYR A 153 7.47 -1.10 -1.34
C TYR A 153 8.37 -0.46 -2.42
N PRO A 154 8.37 0.87 -2.56
CA PRO A 154 9.37 1.53 -3.39
C PRO A 154 10.76 1.36 -2.76
N ARG A 155 11.79 1.30 -3.61
CA ARG A 155 13.17 1.47 -3.14
C ARG A 155 13.41 2.94 -2.88
N VAL A 156 13.78 3.27 -1.65
CA VAL A 156 14.11 4.64 -1.25
C VAL A 156 15.57 4.65 -0.83
N ASN A 157 16.40 5.30 -1.63
CA ASN A 157 17.81 5.49 -1.33
C ASN A 157 18.06 6.97 -1.05
N LEU A 158 18.33 7.31 0.21
CA LEU A 158 18.56 8.71 0.60
C LEU A 158 19.86 9.27 -0.01
N LEU A 159 20.81 8.43 -0.42
CA LEU A 159 22.05 8.88 -1.07
C LEU A 159 21.81 9.45 -2.47
N GLU A 160 20.73 9.03 -3.14
CA GLU A 160 20.33 9.57 -4.44
C GLU A 160 19.72 10.97 -4.34
N ASN A 161 19.33 11.38 -3.12
CA ASN A 161 18.84 12.73 -2.85
C ASN A 161 19.63 13.35 -1.68
N PRO A 162 20.80 13.96 -1.95
CA PRO A 162 21.68 14.49 -0.91
C PRO A 162 21.01 15.51 0.02
N GLN A 163 19.96 16.21 -0.42
CA GLN A 163 19.19 17.12 0.43
C GLN A 163 18.53 16.41 1.61
N CYS A 164 18.21 15.12 1.47
CA CYS A 164 17.69 14.31 2.57
C CYS A 164 18.69 14.13 3.71
N LEU A 165 19.99 14.27 3.47
CA LEU A 165 21.06 14.09 4.46
C LEU A 165 21.45 15.42 5.15
N SER A 166 20.99 16.55 4.62
CA SER A 166 21.28 17.86 5.15
C SER A 166 20.39 18.19 6.36
N PRO A 167 20.93 18.88 7.39
CA PRO A 167 20.14 19.40 8.49
C PRO A 167 18.98 20.28 8.01
N SER A 168 17.85 20.19 8.69
CA SER A 168 16.66 20.97 8.36
C SER A 168 16.19 21.79 9.55
N ILE A 169 15.66 22.99 9.26
CA ILE A 169 15.17 23.94 10.26
C ILE A 169 13.72 24.26 9.92
N PHE A 170 12.86 24.17 10.92
CA PHE A 170 11.46 24.58 10.86
C PHE A 170 11.24 25.67 11.89
N GLU A 171 10.75 26.82 11.43
CA GLU A 171 10.42 27.95 12.28
C GLU A 171 8.94 28.28 12.14
N PHE A 172 8.28 28.49 13.27
CA PHE A 172 6.87 28.86 13.34
C PHE A 172 6.67 29.92 14.41
N GLU A 173 5.87 30.93 14.09
CA GLU A 173 5.46 31.98 15.03
C GLU A 173 3.94 32.03 15.08
N ASN A 174 3.40 32.02 16.29
CA ASN A 174 1.96 32.14 16.48
C ASN A 174 1.54 33.60 16.73
N ARG A 175 0.22 33.86 16.78
CA ARG A 175 -0.35 35.19 17.03
C ARG A 175 -0.04 35.79 18.42
N THR A 176 0.52 35.00 19.33
CA THR A 176 0.88 35.43 20.70
C THR A 176 2.40 35.64 20.86
N ASP A 177 3.12 35.77 19.75
CA ASP A 177 4.58 35.92 19.67
C ASP A 177 5.36 34.74 20.28
N ILE A 178 4.75 33.55 20.33
CA ILE A 178 5.49 32.33 20.67
C ILE A 178 6.18 31.85 19.40
N LYS A 179 7.52 31.85 19.43
CA LYS A 179 8.36 31.34 18.34
C LYS A 179 8.85 29.95 18.69
N LEU A 180 8.66 29.03 17.76
CA LEU A 180 9.13 27.66 17.83
C LEU A 180 10.14 27.45 16.72
N LYS A 181 11.33 26.98 17.09
CA LYS A 181 12.38 26.60 16.14
C LYS A 181 12.76 25.15 16.39
N ALA A 182 12.45 24.29 15.43
CA ALA A 182 12.86 22.89 15.44
C ALA A 182 14.01 22.70 14.44
N THR A 183 15.13 22.15 14.90
CA THR A 183 16.28 21.79 14.07
C THR A 183 16.45 20.29 14.09
N PHE A 184 16.44 19.66 12.92
CA PHE A 184 16.67 18.24 12.75
C PHE A 184 18.06 18.01 12.18
N ASN A 185 18.70 16.90 12.57
CA ASN A 185 20.02 16.55 12.05
C ASN A 185 20.00 16.24 10.54
N LYS A 186 18.85 15.79 10.02
CA LYS A 186 18.62 15.56 8.59
C LYS A 186 17.15 15.65 8.19
N LEU A 187 16.88 15.71 6.89
CA LEU A 187 15.53 15.80 6.34
C LEU A 187 14.87 14.44 6.11
N GLY A 188 15.62 13.42 5.69
CA GLY A 188 15.13 12.07 5.38
C GLY A 188 15.72 11.01 6.29
N TYR A 189 14.90 10.03 6.69
CA TYR A 189 15.25 8.94 7.62
C TYR A 189 14.84 7.60 7.02
N VAL A 190 15.59 6.54 7.35
CA VAL A 190 15.18 5.17 7.04
C VAL A 190 14.49 4.53 8.24
N SER A 191 13.74 3.46 8.00
CA SER A 191 13.06 2.72 9.08
C SER A 191 14.08 2.20 10.10
N GLY A 192 13.73 2.31 11.39
CA GLY A 192 14.60 1.93 12.52
C GLY A 192 15.69 2.95 12.87
N GLU A 193 15.87 3.99 12.06
CA GLU A 193 16.83 5.04 12.35
C GLU A 193 16.29 6.03 13.38
N ASN A 194 17.20 6.52 14.23
CA ASN A 194 16.87 7.52 15.23
C ASN A 194 16.70 8.92 14.59
N ILE A 195 15.62 9.61 14.98
CA ILE A 195 15.40 11.01 14.59
C ILE A 195 15.91 11.91 15.70
N GLN A 196 16.98 12.65 15.45
CA GLN A 196 17.52 13.62 16.40
C GLN A 196 17.03 15.02 16.06
N PHE A 197 16.42 15.69 17.03
CA PHE A 197 15.99 17.06 16.86
C PHE A 197 16.25 17.90 18.10
N THR A 198 16.32 19.20 17.87
CA THR A 198 16.44 20.23 18.89
C THR A 198 15.30 21.23 18.72
N LEU A 199 14.57 21.48 19.79
CA LEU A 199 13.44 22.39 19.85
C LEU A 199 13.81 23.58 20.74
N GLU A 200 13.68 24.79 20.21
CA GLU A 200 13.86 26.04 20.91
C GLU A 200 12.52 26.78 20.94
N ILE A 201 12.09 27.21 22.12
CA ILE A 201 10.85 27.97 22.28
C ILE A 201 11.14 29.33 22.89
N GLN A 202 10.77 30.39 22.17
CA GLN A 202 10.76 31.75 22.69
C GLN A 202 9.32 32.12 23.04
N ASN A 203 9.10 32.45 24.31
CA ASN A 203 7.79 32.84 24.84
C ASN A 203 7.93 34.16 25.62
N PRO A 204 8.15 35.29 24.92
CA PRO A 204 8.48 36.57 25.54
C PRO A 204 7.37 37.08 26.46
N ARG A 205 6.11 36.80 26.11
CA ARG A 205 4.92 37.18 26.88
C ARG A 205 4.64 36.25 28.07
N LYS A 206 5.51 35.26 28.33
CA LYS A 206 5.39 34.28 29.43
C LYS A 206 4.01 33.62 29.50
N VAL A 207 3.41 33.35 28.34
CA VAL A 207 2.11 32.67 28.24
C VAL A 207 2.23 31.29 28.88
N LEU A 208 1.21 30.87 29.64
CA LEU A 208 1.21 29.56 30.27
C LEU A 208 1.16 28.44 29.21
N ILE A 209 2.24 27.66 29.11
CA ILE A 209 2.29 26.45 28.28
C ILE A 209 1.87 25.26 29.15
N LEU A 210 0.67 24.74 28.89
CA LEU A 210 0.12 23.60 29.64
C LEU A 210 0.78 22.28 29.23
N HIS A 211 0.88 22.06 27.92
CA HIS A 211 1.41 20.82 27.33
C HIS A 211 2.23 21.12 26.08
N SER A 212 3.20 20.27 25.81
CA SER A 212 3.95 20.25 24.56
C SER A 212 4.02 18.81 24.08
N ASN A 213 3.57 18.57 22.86
CA ASN A 213 3.52 17.24 22.28
C ASN A 213 4.35 17.23 20.99
N LEU A 214 5.02 16.13 20.74
CA LEU A 214 5.63 15.85 19.46
C LEU A 214 4.94 14.63 18.86
N SER A 215 4.51 14.75 17.60
CA SER A 215 3.89 13.65 16.88
C SER A 215 4.52 13.51 15.50
N ILE A 216 4.66 12.27 15.04
CA ILE A 216 4.97 11.97 13.64
C ILE A 216 3.67 11.54 12.99
N LEU A 217 3.36 12.18 11.86
CA LEU A 217 2.16 11.94 11.08
C LEU A 217 2.56 11.25 9.78
N LYS A 218 1.81 10.23 9.41
CA LYS A 218 1.81 9.66 8.07
C LYS A 218 0.62 10.25 7.33
N CYS A 219 0.90 11.05 6.31
CA CYS A 219 -0.12 11.63 5.44
C CYS A 219 -0.13 10.87 4.12
N TYR A 220 -1.32 10.58 3.60
CA TYR A 220 -1.50 10.06 2.25
C TYR A 220 -2.59 10.85 1.55
N GLN A 221 -2.35 11.15 0.28
CA GLN A 221 -3.28 11.83 -0.58
C GLN A 221 -3.73 10.89 -1.70
N ILE A 222 -5.03 10.68 -1.80
CA ILE A 222 -5.67 9.97 -2.92
C ILE A 222 -6.73 10.89 -3.49
N GLU A 223 -6.57 11.25 -4.76
CA GLU A 223 -7.35 12.32 -5.40
C GLU A 223 -7.25 13.62 -4.58
N LYS A 224 -8.40 14.21 -4.21
CA LYS A 224 -8.49 15.43 -3.38
C LYS A 224 -8.60 15.13 -1.88
N LYS A 225 -8.52 13.85 -1.47
CA LYS A 225 -8.64 13.46 -0.07
C LYS A 225 -7.27 13.26 0.54
N ILE A 226 -7.01 13.99 1.61
CA ILE A 226 -5.86 13.80 2.48
C ILE A 226 -6.37 13.05 3.70
N ASP A 227 -5.64 12.02 4.09
CA ASP A 227 -5.89 11.31 5.34
C ASP A 227 -4.55 11.17 6.09
N GLU A 228 -4.65 11.30 7.40
CA GLU A 228 -3.53 11.53 8.30
C GLU A 228 -3.63 10.57 9.48
N CYS A 229 -2.55 9.83 9.70
CA CYS A 229 -2.46 8.89 10.81
C CYS A 229 -1.26 9.24 11.69
N ILE A 230 -1.48 9.36 12.99
CA ILE A 230 -0.40 9.53 13.95
C ILE A 230 0.35 8.20 14.07
N VAL A 231 1.60 8.17 13.61
CA VAL A 231 2.48 7.00 13.74
C VAL A 231 3.35 7.08 14.98
N TYR A 232 3.50 8.25 15.59
CA TYR A 232 4.21 8.36 16.86
C TYR A 232 3.71 9.59 17.61
N LYS A 233 3.64 9.51 18.94
CA LYS A 233 3.30 10.63 19.80
C LYS A 233 4.03 10.52 21.13
N THR A 234 4.67 11.60 21.56
CA THR A 234 5.28 11.74 22.88
C THR A 234 4.94 13.08 23.49
N ILE A 235 4.82 13.11 24.81
CA ILE A 235 4.77 14.34 25.59
C ILE A 235 6.21 14.83 25.75
N LEU A 236 6.43 16.13 25.59
CA LEU A 236 7.69 16.80 25.88
C LEU A 236 7.68 17.32 27.32
N PRO A 237 8.85 17.47 27.97
CA PRO A 237 8.93 18.06 29.31
C PRO A 237 8.31 19.45 29.35
N LYS A 238 7.97 19.95 30.54
CA LYS A 238 7.40 21.30 30.68
C LYS A 238 8.41 22.35 30.19
N ILE A 239 8.10 22.97 29.05
CA ILE A 239 8.98 23.91 28.36
C ILE A 239 8.71 25.33 28.89
N THR A 240 9.72 25.97 29.49
CA THR A 240 9.66 27.37 29.94
C THR A 240 10.22 28.32 28.88
N SER A 241 9.95 29.62 29.01
CA SER A 241 10.48 30.62 28.06
C SER A 241 12.01 30.57 27.98
N GLY A 242 12.56 30.56 26.75
CA GLY A 242 14.00 30.52 26.49
C GLY A 242 14.64 29.14 26.66
N SER A 243 13.85 28.09 26.84
CA SER A 243 14.40 26.74 26.97
C SER A 243 14.71 26.09 25.63
N LYS A 244 15.77 25.29 25.66
CA LYS A 244 16.26 24.48 24.55
C LYS A 244 16.15 23.01 24.94
N TYR A 245 15.56 22.21 24.06
CA TYR A 245 15.32 20.80 24.31
C TYR A 245 15.90 19.97 23.17
N THR A 246 16.75 18.99 23.48
CA THR A 246 17.27 18.04 22.49
C THR A 246 16.77 16.64 22.85
N LYS A 247 16.21 15.93 21.87
CA LYS A 247 15.74 14.56 22.06
C LYS A 247 16.12 13.70 20.86
N LEU A 248 16.40 12.46 21.17
CA LEU A 248 16.55 11.37 20.22
C LEU A 248 15.25 10.56 20.24
N LEU A 249 14.56 10.49 19.11
CA LEU A 249 13.42 9.61 18.92
C LEU A 249 13.92 8.29 18.38
N LYS A 250 13.50 7.20 19.01
CA LYS A 250 13.72 5.85 18.54
C LYS A 250 12.36 5.23 18.26
N ASP A 251 12.22 4.63 17.08
CA ASP A 251 11.05 3.81 16.76
C ASP A 251 11.33 2.41 17.31
N ASP A 252 10.65 2.00 18.38
CA ASP A 252 10.84 0.69 19.03
C ASP A 252 9.94 -0.39 18.41
N ARG A 253 9.63 -0.29 17.10
CA ARG A 253 8.79 -1.26 16.37
C ARG A 253 9.60 -2.22 15.52
#